data_AF-A0A6V7LRU2-F1
#
_entry.id   AF-A0A6V7LRU2-F1
#
_cell.length_a   1.000
_cell.length_b   1.000
_cell.length_c   1.000
_cell.angle_alpha   90.00
_cell.angle_beta   90.00
_cell.angle_gamma   90.00
#
_symmetry.space_group_name_H-M   'P 1'
#
loop_
_entity.id
_entity.type
_entity.pdbx_description
1 polymer ?
#
loop_
_entity_poly.entity_id
_entity_poly.type
_entity_poly.pdbx_seq_one_letter_code
_entity_poly.pdbx_strand_id
1 'polypeptide(L)' 'DIRTNQNPQLVILQTLLVREHNRLADGLATLNPHWNDERLFQEARRILIAEYQHITYNEWLPILL' A
#
# COMPACT_ATOMS: atom_id res chain seq x y z
N ASP A 1 1.84 11.82 5.46
CA ASP A 1 0.99 12.62 6.36
C ASP A 1 1.90 13.20 7.46
N ILE A 2 1.79 14.48 7.80
CA ILE A 2 2.59 15.11 8.87
C ILE A 2 2.27 14.56 10.28
N ARG A 3 1.16 13.82 10.40
CA ARG A 3 0.68 13.18 11.63
C ARG A 3 1.11 11.72 11.76
N THR A 4 2.10 11.29 10.97
CA THR A 4 2.57 9.90 10.98
C THR A 4 2.94 9.39 12.38
N ASN A 5 3.52 10.24 13.24
CA ASN A 5 3.98 9.87 14.58
C ASN A 5 3.05 10.30 15.74
N GLN A 6 1.74 10.39 15.53
CA GLN A 6 0.80 10.83 16.58
C GLN A 6 0.44 9.71 17.57
N ASN A 7 0.37 8.47 17.11
CA ASN A 7 0.00 7.33 17.92
C ASN A 7 0.66 6.05 17.35
N PRO A 8 1.21 5.16 18.18
CA PRO A 8 1.92 3.95 17.72
C PRO A 8 1.11 3.08 16.75
N GLN A 9 -0.20 2.97 16.95
CA GLN A 9 -1.09 2.21 16.09
C GLN A 9 -1.14 2.78 14.66
N LEU A 10 -1.16 4.12 14.53
CA LEU A 10 -1.15 4.80 13.24
C LEU A 10 0.21 4.64 12.53
N VAL A 11 1.31 4.71 13.28
CA VAL A 11 2.67 4.49 12.77
C VAL A 11 2.81 3.08 12.21
N ILE A 12 2.28 2.07 12.92
CA ILE A 12 2.32 0.67 12.49
C ILE A 12 1.60 0.50 11.16
N LEU A 13 0.38 1.05 11.02
CA LEU A 13 -0.38 0.97 9.77
C LEU A 13 0.38 1.62 8.60
N GLN A 14 0.96 2.79 8.80
CA GLN A 14 1.73 3.47 7.76
C GLN A 14 3.00 2.70 7.38
N THR A 15 3.70 2.16 8.36
CA THR A 15 4.90 1.34 8.13
C THR A 15 4.56 0.08 7.35
N LEU A 16 3.43 -0.55 7.66
CA LEU A 16 2.93 -1.73 6.96
C LEU A 16 2.62 -1.40 5.48
N LEU A 17 1.91 -0.31 5.21
CA LEU A 17 1.58 0.10 3.83
C LEU A 17 2.84 0.42 3.00
N VAL A 18 3.87 1.05 3.61
CA VAL A 18 5.14 1.30 2.91
C VAL A 18 5.87 0.00 2.59
N ARG A 19 5.90 -0.96 3.52
CA ARG A 19 6.51 -2.27 3.28
C ARG A 19 5.77 -3.04 2.19
N GLU A 20 4.44 -2.97 2.19
CA GLU A 20 3.62 -3.62 1.17
C GLU A 20 3.84 -3.01 -0.22
N HIS A 21 3.94 -1.68 -0.30
CA HIS A 21 4.33 -1.02 -1.55
C HIS A 21 5.65 -1.57 -2.11
N ASN A 22 6.67 -1.68 -1.26
CA ASN A 22 7.98 -2.19 -1.70
C ASN A 22 7.90 -3.66 -2.12
N ARG A 23 7.15 -4.48 -1.38
CA ARG A 23 6.91 -5.89 -1.76
C ARG A 23 6.25 -6.01 -3.14
N LEU A 24 5.26 -5.17 -3.41
CA LEU A 24 4.58 -5.12 -4.71
C LEU A 24 5.53 -4.64 -5.81
N ALA A 25 6.32 -3.60 -5.56
CA ALA A 25 7.31 -3.09 -6.52
C ALA A 25 8.39 -4.13 -6.86
N ASP A 26 8.94 -4.84 -5.86
CA ASP A 26 9.93 -5.90 -6.05
C ASP A 26 9.36 -7.07 -6.87
N GLY A 27 8.11 -7.45 -6.59
CA GLY A 27 7.39 -8.46 -7.36
C GLY A 27 7.17 -8.04 -8.82
N LEU A 28 6.73 -6.79 -9.03
CA LEU A 28 6.52 -6.24 -10.37
C LEU A 28 7.83 -6.10 -11.15
N ALA A 29 8.93 -5.75 -10.49
CA ALA A 29 10.25 -5.64 -11.10
C ALA A 29 10.77 -7.01 -11.57
N THR A 30 10.55 -8.05 -10.76
CA THR A 30 10.89 -9.44 -11.10
C THR A 30 10.08 -9.93 -12.31
N LEU A 31 8.77 -9.62 -12.34
CA LEU A 31 7.88 -10.01 -13.44
C LEU A 31 8.08 -9.19 -14.71
N ASN A 32 8.50 -7.94 -14.58
CA ASN A 32 8.65 -6.99 -15.69
C ASN A 32 10.03 -6.32 -15.67
N PRO A 33 11.12 -7.03 -16.04
CA PRO A 33 12.48 -6.48 -15.97
C PRO A 33 12.73 -5.27 -16.89
N HIS A 34 11.83 -5.00 -17.83
CA HIS A 34 11.89 -3.88 -18.78
C HIS A 34 11.20 -2.61 -18.27
N TRP A 35 10.54 -2.64 -17.12
CA TRP A 35 9.92 -1.47 -16.53
C TRP A 35 10.97 -0.58 -15.85
N ASN A 36 10.78 0.73 -15.97
CA ASN A 36 11.56 1.71 -15.23
C ASN A 36 10.98 1.95 -13.84
N ASP A 37 11.75 2.63 -12.99
CA ASP A 37 11.40 2.91 -11.60
C ASP A 37 10.06 3.62 -11.45
N GLU A 38 9.80 4.67 -12.24
CA GLU A 38 8.53 5.40 -12.20
C GLU A 38 7.33 4.49 -12.49
N ARG A 39 7.45 3.60 -13.48
CA ARG A 39 6.36 2.66 -13.80
C ARG A 39 6.14 1.67 -12.68
N LEU A 40 7.21 1.14 -12.08
CA LEU A 40 7.12 0.22 -10.94
C LEU A 40 6.43 0.91 -9.75
N PHE A 41 6.81 2.14 -9.43
CA PHE A 41 6.21 2.93 -8.38
C PHE A 41 4.71 3.17 -8.61
N GLN A 42 4.32 3.63 -9.80
CA GLN A 42 2.90 3.92 -10.08
C GLN A 42 2.03 2.67 -10.08
N GLU A 43 2.53 1.55 -10.62
CA GLU A 43 1.80 0.29 -10.65
C GLU A 43 1.67 -0.33 -9.25
N ALA A 44 2.75 -0.35 -8.46
CA ALA A 44 2.69 -0.78 -7.06
C ALA A 44 1.75 0.11 -6.23
N ARG A 45 1.77 1.43 -6.45
CA ARG A 45 0.85 2.37 -5.80
C ARG A 45 -0.60 2.11 -6.18
N ARG A 46 -0.89 1.82 -7.45
CA ARG A 46 -2.25 1.52 -7.92
C ARG A 46 -2.82 0.27 -7.24
N ILE A 47 -2.02 -0.79 -7.13
CA ILE A 47 -2.42 -2.03 -6.47
C ILE A 47 -2.67 -1.80 -4.97
N LEU A 48 -1.73 -1.13 -4.28
CA LEU A 48 -1.86 -0.84 -2.85
C LEU A 48 -3.13 -0.01 -2.54
N ILE A 49 -3.47 0.97 -3.38
CA ILE A 49 -4.71 1.75 -3.23
C ILE A 49 -5.94 0.85 -3.35
N ALA A 50 -5.95 -0.07 -4.31
CA ALA A 50 -7.07 -1.00 -4.50
C ALA A 50 -7.21 -1.96 -3.31
N GLU A 51 -6.11 -2.50 -2.79
CA GLU A 51 -6.11 -3.33 -1.58
C GLU A 51 -6.66 -2.55 -0.38
N TYR A 52 -6.15 -1.33 -0.16
CA TYR A 52 -6.60 -0.47 0.93
C TYR A 52 -8.10 -0.14 0.84
N GLN A 53 -8.59 0.17 -0.37
CA GLN A 53 -10.01 0.42 -0.60
C GLN A 53 -10.86 -0.84 -0.36
N HIS A 54 -10.38 -2.01 -0.81
CA HIS A 54 -11.09 -3.28 -0.57
C HIS A 54 -11.24 -3.56 0.92
N ILE A 55 -10.15 -3.48 1.68
CA ILE A 55 -10.16 -3.66 3.13
C ILE A 55 -11.11 -2.64 3.78
N THR A 56 -11.02 -1.37 3.39
CA THR A 56 -11.83 -0.30 3.99
C THR A 56 -13.33 -0.53 3.77
N TYR A 57 -13.75 -0.77 2.52
CA TYR A 57 -15.17 -0.78 2.16
C TYR A 57 -15.84 -2.15 2.30
N ASN A 58 -15.12 -3.24 2.06
CA ASN A 58 -15.70 -4.59 2.07
C ASN A 58 -15.47 -5.34 3.38
N GLU A 59 -14.46 -4.98 4.16
CA GLU A 59 -14.11 -5.70 5.38
C GLU A 59 -14.36 -4.85 6.63
N TRP A 60 -13.84 -3.62 6.67
CA TRP A 60 -13.94 -2.77 7.86
C TRP A 60 -15.28 -2.07 7.99
N LEU A 61 -15.76 -1.42 6.92
CA LEU A 61 -17.00 -0.64 6.95
C LEU A 61 -18.24 -1.48 7.36
N PRO A 62 -18.44 -2.73 6.88
CA PRO A 62 -19.59 -3.54 7.28
C PRO A 62 -19.57 -4.01 8.73
N ILE A 63 -18.42 -3.99 9.41
CA ILE A 63 -18.31 -4.33 10.84
C ILE A 63 -18.63 -3.10 11.70
N LEU A 64 -18.34 -1.91 11.17
CA LEU A 64 -18.56 -0.65 11.88
C LEU A 64 -20.03 -0.21 11.88
N LEU A 65 -20.74 -0.47 10.78
CA LEU A 65 -22.16 -0.12 10.58
C LEU A 65 -23.07 -1.27 11.02
#